data_AF-A0A0Z8GLV9-F1
#
_entry.id   AF-A0A0Z8GLV9-F1
#
_cell.length_a   1.000
_cell.length_b   1.000
_cell.length_c   1.000
_cell.angle_alpha   90.00
_cell.angle_beta   90.00
_cell.angle_gamma   90.00
#
_symmetry.space_group_name_H-M   'P 1'
#
loop_
_entity.id
_entity.type
_entity.pdbx_description
1 polymer ?
#
loop_
_entity_poly.entity_id
_entity_poly.type
_entity_poly.pdbx_seq_one_letter_code
_entity_poly.pdbx_strand_id
1 'polypeptide(L)'
;MTNASNADLFISIHFNATGAGVSNATGIETYWYQYDPEYQPKINKEMHNNPTRLAESEILANKVQESLIKETGAVNRGVRRETFAVLRETAIPAILVELGFMDNPSELQVIKQDSYHTRLAKALAQGVMNWYGAVEGK
;
A
#
# COMPACT_ATOMS: atom_id res chain seq x y z
N MET A 1 12.76 -4.55 -11.88
CA MET A 1 11.51 -4.66 -12.67
C MET A 1 10.80 -3.32 -12.72
N THR A 2 10.27 -2.78 -11.61
CA THR A 2 9.53 -1.49 -11.61
C THR A 2 10.32 -0.31 -12.18
N ASN A 3 11.54 -0.04 -11.67
CA ASN A 3 12.35 1.11 -12.12
C ASN A 3 12.82 1.02 -13.58
N ALA A 4 12.65 -0.14 -14.23
CA ALA A 4 12.98 -0.34 -15.64
C ALA A 4 11.73 -0.42 -16.52
N SER A 5 10.55 -0.12 -15.97
CA SER A 5 9.27 -0.11 -16.68
C SER A 5 8.75 1.32 -16.86
N ASN A 6 7.79 1.49 -17.76
CA ASN A 6 7.04 2.74 -17.94
C ASN A 6 5.81 2.78 -17.01
N ALA A 7 5.93 2.29 -15.77
CA ALA A 7 4.83 2.32 -14.82
C ALA A 7 4.72 3.70 -14.17
N ASP A 8 3.49 4.20 -14.03
CA ASP A 8 3.23 5.49 -13.37
C ASP A 8 3.23 5.38 -11.84
N LEU A 9 2.93 4.19 -11.32
CA LEU A 9 2.90 3.90 -9.88
C LEU A 9 3.30 2.45 -9.57
N PHE A 10 3.55 2.18 -8.30
CA PHE A 10 3.82 0.84 -7.77
C PHE A 10 2.96 0.52 -6.53
N ILE A 11 2.39 -0.68 -6.49
CA ILE A 11 1.67 -1.21 -5.33
C ILE A 11 2.26 -2.58 -4.97
N SER A 12 2.81 -2.71 -3.76
CA SER A 12 3.14 -4.01 -3.17
C SER A 12 1.92 -4.54 -2.41
N ILE A 13 1.45 -5.75 -2.74
CA ILE A 13 0.26 -6.35 -2.13
C ILE A 13 0.67 -7.40 -1.10
N HIS A 14 0.25 -7.22 0.15
CA HIS A 14 0.59 -8.09 1.28
C HIS A 14 -0.65 -8.40 2.14
N PHE A 15 -0.49 -9.42 2.99
CA PHE A 15 -1.34 -9.67 4.15
C PHE A 15 -0.45 -9.78 5.38
N ASN A 16 -0.88 -9.15 6.47
CA ASN A 16 -0.08 -8.95 7.66
C ASN A 16 -0.08 -10.22 8.54
N ALA A 17 0.83 -10.26 9.50
CA ALA A 17 0.79 -11.17 10.64
C ALA A 17 1.54 -10.51 11.80
N THR A 18 1.04 -10.64 13.02
CA THR A 18 1.74 -10.13 14.21
C THR A 18 2.90 -11.02 14.65
N GLY A 19 2.99 -12.24 14.11
CA GLY A 19 4.05 -13.21 14.43
C GLY A 19 3.82 -13.97 15.74
N ALA A 20 2.63 -13.83 16.34
CA ALA A 20 2.27 -14.45 17.61
C ALA A 20 1.70 -15.88 17.46
N GLY A 21 1.67 -16.41 16.24
CA GLY A 21 1.02 -17.69 15.89
C GLY A 21 -0.51 -17.56 15.78
N VAL A 22 -1.17 -16.98 16.79
CA VAL A 22 -2.59 -16.59 16.76
C VAL A 22 -2.74 -15.16 17.29
N SER A 23 -3.50 -14.34 16.59
CA SER A 23 -3.72 -12.93 16.90
C SER A 23 -5.19 -12.53 16.84
N ASN A 24 -5.54 -11.47 17.56
CA ASN A 24 -6.83 -10.77 17.42
C ASN A 24 -6.69 -9.47 16.62
N ALA A 25 -5.50 -9.18 16.07
CA ALA A 25 -5.31 -8.03 15.19
C ALA A 25 -6.19 -8.16 13.95
N THR A 26 -6.78 -7.05 13.52
CA THR A 26 -7.65 -6.99 12.34
C THR A 26 -7.45 -5.70 11.57
N GLY A 27 -7.87 -5.71 10.32
CA GLY A 27 -8.04 -4.53 9.49
C GLY A 27 -6.98 -4.34 8.43
N ILE A 28 -7.19 -3.30 7.63
CA ILE A 28 -6.36 -2.94 6.48
C ILE A 28 -5.55 -1.69 6.81
N GLU A 29 -4.27 -1.70 6.45
CA GLU A 29 -3.37 -0.54 6.50
C GLU A 29 -2.60 -0.39 5.19
N THR A 30 -2.24 0.85 4.87
CA THR A 30 -1.43 1.19 3.70
C THR A 30 -0.21 1.98 4.13
N TYR A 31 0.94 1.66 3.56
CA TYR A 31 2.23 2.28 3.85
C TYR A 31 2.75 3.03 2.63
N TRP A 32 3.38 4.17 2.87
CA TRP A 32 4.26 4.84 1.91
C TRP A 32 5.61 5.16 2.58
N TYR A 33 6.56 5.68 1.81
CA TYR A 33 7.95 5.78 2.26
C TYR A 33 8.17 6.72 3.46
N GLN A 34 8.86 6.22 4.49
CA GLN A 34 9.44 7.03 5.58
C GLN A 34 10.92 7.30 5.34
N TYR A 35 11.32 8.57 5.35
CA TYR A 35 12.74 8.92 5.36
C TYR A 35 13.41 8.38 6.63
N ASP A 36 14.54 7.69 6.43
CA ASP A 36 15.35 7.16 7.52
C ASP A 36 16.84 7.33 7.15
N PRO A 37 17.63 8.11 7.92
CA PRO A 37 19.03 8.34 7.62
C PRO A 37 19.89 7.06 7.69
N GLU A 38 19.49 6.05 8.47
CA GLU A 38 20.22 4.79 8.60
C GLU A 38 19.98 3.85 7.41
N TYR A 39 18.85 4.02 6.72
CA TYR A 39 18.44 3.19 5.58
C TYR A 39 18.39 4.01 4.28
N GLN A 40 19.57 4.30 3.74
CA GLN A 40 19.74 4.97 2.45
C GLN A 40 19.38 4.07 1.26
N PRO A 41 18.92 4.64 0.13
CA PRO A 41 18.62 3.88 -1.07
C PRO A 41 19.90 3.35 -1.72
N LYS A 42 19.83 2.11 -2.22
CA LYS A 42 20.93 1.53 -3.00
C LYS A 42 20.78 1.81 -4.50
N ILE A 43 19.56 1.79 -5.01
CA ILE A 43 19.24 1.84 -6.45
C ILE A 43 18.58 3.16 -6.83
N ASN A 44 17.54 3.57 -6.09
CA ASN A 44 16.83 4.82 -6.37
C ASN A 44 17.46 5.99 -5.60
N LYS A 45 18.65 6.46 -5.99
CA LYS A 45 19.31 7.58 -5.28
C LYS A 45 18.72 8.95 -5.61
N GLU A 46 18.36 9.15 -6.89
CA GLU A 46 17.90 10.46 -7.39
C GLU A 46 16.45 10.74 -7.01
N MET A 47 15.54 9.80 -7.24
CA MET A 47 14.11 9.99 -6.95
C MET A 47 13.77 9.71 -5.49
N HIS A 48 14.72 9.28 -4.67
CA HIS A 48 14.52 8.84 -3.30
C HIS A 48 13.65 9.79 -2.47
N ASN A 49 14.12 11.03 -2.36
CA ASN A 49 13.50 12.11 -1.60
C ASN A 49 12.88 13.16 -2.54
N ASN A 50 12.55 12.78 -3.77
CA ASN A 50 11.91 13.69 -4.71
C ASN A 50 10.53 14.10 -4.16
N PRO A 51 10.26 15.41 -3.99
CA PRO A 51 9.04 15.88 -3.33
C PRO A 51 7.76 15.50 -4.07
N THR A 52 7.78 15.49 -5.41
CA THR A 52 6.64 15.08 -6.23
C THR A 52 6.32 13.61 -6.01
N ARG A 53 7.33 12.74 -6.12
CA ARG A 53 7.17 11.30 -5.87
C ARG A 53 6.58 11.01 -4.49
N LEU A 54 7.07 11.69 -3.45
CA LEU A 54 6.59 11.50 -2.08
C LEU A 54 5.16 11.99 -1.90
N ALA A 55 4.83 13.18 -2.42
CA ALA A 55 3.48 13.73 -2.37
C ALA A 55 2.49 12.82 -3.11
N GLU A 56 2.85 12.31 -4.29
CA GLU A 56 1.99 11.41 -5.04
C GLU A 56 1.86 10.02 -4.38
N SER A 57 2.89 9.53 -3.69
CA SER A 57 2.80 8.29 -2.90
C SER A 57 1.84 8.44 -1.72
N GLU A 58 1.87 9.59 -1.05
CA GLU A 58 0.94 9.90 0.04
C GLU A 58 -0.51 9.99 -0.46
N ILE A 59 -0.74 10.69 -1.58
CA ILE A 59 -2.08 10.77 -2.20
C ILE A 59 -2.54 9.37 -2.61
N LEU A 60 -1.68 8.57 -3.24
CA LEU A 60 -1.98 7.20 -3.64
C LEU A 60 -2.38 6.35 -2.43
N ALA A 61 -1.60 6.41 -1.36
CA ALA A 61 -1.85 5.65 -0.14
C ALA A 61 -3.23 5.99 0.46
N ASN A 62 -3.56 7.28 0.53
CA ASN A 62 -4.86 7.72 1.05
C ASN A 62 -6.02 7.29 0.14
N LYS A 63 -5.90 7.45 -1.19
CA LYS A 63 -6.97 7.05 -2.13
C LYS A 63 -7.21 5.55 -2.18
N VAL A 64 -6.14 4.76 -2.08
CA VAL A 64 -6.24 3.31 -1.99
C VAL A 64 -6.83 2.87 -0.66
N GLN A 65 -6.38 3.43 0.47
CA GLN A 65 -6.93 3.13 1.79
C GLN A 65 -8.43 3.46 1.86
N GLU A 66 -8.84 4.67 1.44
CA GLU A 66 -10.25 5.09 1.38
C GLU A 66 -11.13 4.10 0.59
N SER A 67 -10.64 3.68 -0.58
CA SER A 67 -11.34 2.75 -1.46
C SER A 67 -11.46 1.34 -0.86
N LEU A 68 -10.36 0.84 -0.29
CA LEU A 68 -10.31 -0.47 0.39
C LEU A 68 -11.33 -0.54 1.53
N ILE A 69 -11.36 0.46 2.40
CA ILE A 69 -12.29 0.49 3.53
C ILE A 69 -13.74 0.59 3.06
N LYS A 70 -14.01 1.42 2.04
CA LYS A 70 -15.36 1.57 1.48
C LYS A 70 -15.91 0.28 0.89
N GLU A 71 -15.10 -0.47 0.14
CA GLU A 71 -15.55 -1.69 -0.55
C GLU A 71 -15.57 -2.93 0.37
N THR A 72 -14.66 -3.01 1.34
CA THR A 72 -14.52 -4.20 2.19
C THR A 72 -15.28 -4.10 3.51
N GLY A 73 -15.46 -2.89 4.05
CA GLY A 73 -15.96 -2.68 5.41
C GLY A 73 -14.98 -3.12 6.50
N ALA A 74 -13.72 -3.40 6.16
CA ALA A 74 -12.69 -3.80 7.11
C ALA A 74 -12.38 -2.68 8.12
N VAL A 75 -11.78 -3.06 9.26
CA VAL A 75 -11.27 -2.08 10.23
C VAL A 75 -10.22 -1.20 9.57
N ASN A 76 -10.41 0.12 9.64
CA ASN A 76 -9.47 1.09 9.09
C ASN A 76 -8.31 1.33 10.05
N ARG A 77 -7.11 0.83 9.72
CA ARG A 77 -5.89 1.04 10.50
C ARG A 77 -5.07 2.24 10.04
N GLY A 78 -5.55 2.92 9.00
CA GLY A 78 -5.02 4.17 8.46
C GLY A 78 -3.88 3.99 7.47
N VAL A 79 -3.39 5.15 7.03
CA VAL A 79 -2.16 5.27 6.25
C VAL A 79 -1.00 5.53 7.19
N ARG A 80 0.12 4.85 6.97
CA ARG A 80 1.34 4.94 7.77
C ARG A 80 2.55 5.14 6.86
N ARG A 81 3.69 5.41 7.48
CA ARG A 81 4.97 5.50 6.80
C ARG A 81 5.90 4.42 7.35
N GLU A 82 6.72 3.85 6.48
CA GLU A 82 7.75 2.88 6.87
C GLU A 82 8.89 2.84 5.83
N THR A 83 10.09 2.41 6.23
CA THR A 83 11.28 2.28 5.37
C THR A 83 11.39 0.88 4.74
N PHE A 84 10.28 0.32 4.25
CA PHE A 84 10.31 -0.94 3.52
C PHE A 84 11.15 -0.83 2.24
N ALA A 85 11.98 -1.84 1.96
CA ALA A 85 12.88 -1.81 0.81
C ALA A 85 12.14 -1.57 -0.53
N VAL A 86 10.96 -2.17 -0.70
CA VAL A 86 10.13 -1.98 -1.90
C VAL A 86 9.66 -0.54 -2.08
N LEU A 87 9.47 0.21 -0.98
CA LEU A 87 9.09 1.62 -1.02
C LEU A 87 10.31 2.52 -1.12
N ARG A 88 11.40 2.18 -0.44
CA ARG A 88 12.66 2.92 -0.44
C ARG A 88 13.32 2.94 -1.81
N GLU A 89 13.35 1.78 -2.49
CA GLU A 89 14.13 1.57 -3.71
C GLU A 89 13.34 1.82 -5.01
N THR A 90 12.03 2.08 -4.92
CA THR A 90 11.20 2.35 -6.11
C THR A 90 11.24 3.83 -6.48
N ALA A 91 11.54 4.16 -7.75
CA ALA A 91 11.77 5.52 -8.24
C ALA A 91 10.51 6.32 -8.58
N ILE A 92 9.37 5.65 -8.65
CA ILE A 92 8.05 6.23 -8.92
C ILE A 92 7.20 6.26 -7.64
N PRO A 93 6.01 6.89 -7.64
CA PRO A 93 5.06 6.81 -6.53
C PRO A 93 4.80 5.36 -6.12
N ALA A 94 4.90 5.07 -4.82
CA ALA A 94 4.94 3.69 -4.34
C ALA A 94 4.22 3.53 -3.00
N ILE A 95 3.38 2.49 -2.91
CA ILE A 95 2.71 2.09 -1.67
C ILE A 95 2.83 0.58 -1.43
N LEU A 96 2.63 0.18 -0.18
CA LEU A 96 2.47 -1.21 0.24
C LEU A 96 1.14 -1.31 0.99
N VAL A 97 0.30 -2.27 0.61
CA VAL A 97 -0.98 -2.52 1.28
C VAL A 97 -0.90 -3.82 2.08
N GLU A 98 -1.40 -3.77 3.31
CA GLU A 98 -1.62 -4.93 4.16
C GLU A 98 -3.14 -5.18 4.25
N LEU A 99 -3.63 -6.22 3.58
CA LEU A 99 -5.05 -6.42 3.28
C LEU A 99 -5.83 -7.25 4.32
N GLY A 100 -5.28 -7.38 5.53
CA GLY A 100 -5.79 -8.18 6.64
C GLY A 100 -4.71 -9.04 7.28
N PHE A 101 -4.98 -9.64 8.45
CA PHE A 101 -4.04 -10.44 9.24
C PHE A 101 -4.25 -11.95 9.02
N MET A 102 -3.24 -12.63 8.50
CA MET A 102 -3.27 -14.08 8.26
C MET A 102 -3.24 -14.92 9.54
N ASP A 103 -2.71 -14.37 10.64
CA ASP A 103 -2.66 -15.02 11.95
C ASP A 103 -3.89 -14.71 12.82
N ASN A 104 -4.86 -13.96 12.30
CA ASN A 104 -6.20 -13.87 12.85
C ASN A 104 -7.11 -14.94 12.20
N PRO A 105 -7.62 -15.93 12.96
CA PRO A 105 -8.44 -17.00 12.39
C PRO A 105 -9.68 -16.49 11.64
N SER A 106 -10.34 -15.45 12.15
CA SER A 106 -11.55 -14.88 11.53
C SER A 106 -11.24 -14.16 10.23
N GLU A 107 -10.16 -13.36 10.18
CA GLU A 107 -9.76 -12.72 8.93
C GLU A 107 -9.24 -13.74 7.92
N LEU A 108 -8.47 -14.76 8.35
CA LEU A 108 -7.97 -15.80 7.46
C LEU A 108 -9.10 -16.54 6.72
N GLN A 109 -10.25 -16.78 7.38
CA GLN A 109 -11.42 -17.37 6.72
C GLN A 109 -11.99 -16.48 5.61
N VAL A 110 -11.93 -15.15 5.78
CA VAL A 110 -12.39 -14.18 4.77
C VAL A 110 -11.34 -14.01 3.67
N ILE A 111 -10.06 -13.93 4.03
CA ILE A 111 -8.93 -13.79 3.11
C ILE A 111 -8.92 -14.92 2.09
N LYS A 112 -9.24 -16.15 2.48
CA LYS A 112 -9.28 -17.30 1.57
C LYS A 112 -10.43 -17.29 0.55
N GLN A 113 -11.35 -16.32 0.62
CA GLN A 113 -12.52 -16.28 -0.24
C GLN A 113 -12.23 -15.48 -1.52
N ASP A 114 -12.53 -16.07 -2.68
CA ASP A 114 -12.42 -15.39 -3.99
C ASP A 114 -13.29 -14.13 -4.07
N SER A 115 -14.42 -14.11 -3.36
CA SER A 115 -15.28 -12.93 -3.24
C SER A 115 -14.59 -11.76 -2.51
N TYR A 116 -13.70 -12.05 -1.56
CA TYR A 116 -12.89 -11.04 -0.89
C TYR A 116 -11.78 -10.55 -1.82
N HIS A 117 -11.08 -11.45 -2.51
CA HIS A 117 -10.08 -11.07 -3.53
C HIS A 117 -10.68 -10.17 -4.62
N THR A 118 -11.91 -10.47 -5.08
CA THR A 118 -12.62 -9.65 -6.07
C THR A 118 -12.92 -8.24 -5.54
N ARG A 119 -13.37 -8.13 -4.29
CA ARG A 119 -13.61 -6.84 -3.63
C ARG A 119 -12.30 -6.05 -3.48
N LEU A 120 -11.22 -6.70 -3.05
CA LEU A 120 -9.90 -6.08 -2.92
C LEU A 120 -9.39 -5.56 -4.27
N ALA A 121 -9.46 -6.37 -5.34
CA ALA A 121 -9.02 -5.96 -6.67
C ALA A 121 -9.82 -4.76 -7.19
N LYS A 122 -11.15 -4.77 -7.03
CA LYS A 122 -12.02 -3.64 -7.40
C LYS A 122 -11.67 -2.39 -6.61
N ALA A 123 -11.44 -2.53 -5.30
CA ALA A 123 -11.07 -1.41 -4.45
C ALA A 123 -9.71 -0.81 -4.81
N LEU A 124 -8.70 -1.65 -5.07
CA LEU A 124 -7.38 -1.22 -5.53
C LEU A 124 -7.47 -0.46 -6.85
N ALA A 125 -8.19 -1.01 -7.84
CA ALA A 125 -8.40 -0.35 -9.12
C ALA A 125 -9.11 1.00 -8.96
N GLN A 126 -10.17 1.07 -8.16
CA GLN A 126 -10.87 2.32 -7.89
C GLN A 126 -9.99 3.35 -7.14
N GLY A 127 -9.14 2.89 -6.22
CA GLY A 127 -8.17 3.74 -5.51
C GLY A 127 -7.15 4.36 -6.48
N VAL A 128 -6.65 3.57 -7.43
CA VAL A 128 -5.77 4.04 -8.50
C VAL A 128 -6.48 5.05 -9.41
N MET A 129 -7.72 4.78 -9.83
CA MET A 129 -8.49 5.73 -10.65
C MET A 129 -8.70 7.07 -9.92
N ASN A 130 -9.00 7.01 -8.61
CA ASN A 130 -9.14 8.22 -7.79
C ASN A 130 -7.83 8.97 -7.62
N TRP A 131 -6.70 8.26 -7.59
CA TRP A 131 -5.37 8.85 -7.56
C TRP A 131 -5.06 9.59 -8.87
N TYR A 132 -5.27 8.96 -10.04
CA TYR A 132 -5.09 9.61 -11.35
C TYR A 132 -5.89 10.93 -11.44
N GLY A 133 -7.17 10.91 -11.06
CA GLY A 133 -7.98 12.12 -11.06
C GLY A 133 -7.50 13.23 -10.11
N ALA A 134 -6.72 12.88 -9.07
CA ALA A 134 -6.17 13.85 -8.11
C ALA A 134 -4.80 14.40 -8.52
N VAL A 135 -4.01 13.65 -9.31
CA VAL A 135 -2.66 14.06 -9.73
C VAL A 135 -2.61 14.64 -11.14
N GLU A 136 -3.47 14.18 -12.07
CA GLU A 136 -3.57 14.73 -13.43
C GLU A 136 -4.43 16.00 -13.51
N GLY A 137 -5.26 16.27 -12.50
CA GLY A 137 -6.06 17.50 -12.42
C GLY A 137 -5.27 18.77 -12.09
N LYS A 138 -3.96 18.77 -12.33
CA LYS A 138 -3.03 19.89 -12.11
C LYS A 138 -2.45 20.40 -13.41
#